data_AF-A0A840G2J8-F1
#
_entry.id   AF-A0A840G2J8-F1
#
_cell.length_a   1.000
_cell.length_b   1.000
_cell.length_c   1.000
_cell.angle_alpha   90.00
_cell.angle_beta   90.00
_cell.angle_gamma   90.00
#
_symmetry.space_group_name_H-M   'P 1'
#
loop_
_entity.id
_entity.type
_entity.pdbx_description
1 polymer ?
#
loop_
_entity_poly.entity_id
_entity_poly.type
_entity_poly.pdbx_seq_one_letter_code
_entity_poly.pdbx_strand_id
1 'polypeptide(L)'
;MNWLARLKKTANTPDQEPTKPTKAPFVGFVAPVEGAFPENEAFPPADGGNGANSANWPEIGIDADQHAARVELFTRRGLRVKDAEQLAEQVSQRAVDLDDRRLCLECRHLSGKLCSRAAYAGAGRVVEAIVMVPQRCPAFRAEVSDELF
;
A
#
# COMPACT_ATOMS: atom_id res chain seq x y z
N MET A 1 -10.87 15.21 -12.12
CA MET A 1 -9.54 15.75 -11.78
C MET A 1 -8.66 14.55 -11.46
N ASN A 2 -7.53 14.37 -12.14
CA ASN A 2 -6.75 13.13 -12.11
C ASN A 2 -5.99 12.95 -10.78
N TRP A 3 -6.28 11.91 -10.02
CA TRP A 3 -5.62 11.58 -8.74
C TRP A 3 -4.10 11.36 -8.93
N LEU A 4 -3.68 10.75 -10.05
CA LEU A 4 -2.26 10.65 -10.44
C LEU A 4 -1.60 12.02 -10.59
N ALA A 5 -2.33 13.03 -11.10
CA ALA A 5 -1.80 14.39 -11.22
C ALA A 5 -1.65 15.06 -9.85
N ARG A 6 -2.38 14.61 -8.82
CA ARG A 6 -2.27 15.12 -7.45
C ARG A 6 -1.08 14.50 -6.72
N LEU A 7 -0.83 13.19 -6.91
CA LEU A 7 0.36 12.50 -6.38
C LEU A 7 1.66 12.99 -7.03
N LYS A 8 1.66 13.23 -8.34
CA LYS A 8 2.83 13.79 -9.05
C LYS A 8 3.17 15.21 -8.59
N LYS A 9 2.21 15.94 -8.03
CA LYS A 9 2.39 17.34 -7.60
C LYS A 9 3.06 17.48 -6.24
N THR A 10 3.03 16.45 -5.41
CA THR A 10 3.70 16.41 -4.10
C THR A 10 5.16 15.93 -4.17
N ALA A 11 5.63 15.50 -5.35
CA ALA A 11 7.00 15.00 -5.56
C ALA A 11 8.04 16.10 -5.94
N ASN A 12 7.70 17.39 -5.86
CA ASN A 12 8.61 18.50 -6.22
C ASN A 12 8.70 19.58 -5.12
N THR A 13 9.71 19.41 -4.24
CA THR A 13 10.69 20.38 -3.63
C THR A 13 10.21 21.68 -2.92
N PRO A 14 10.95 22.24 -1.93
CA PRO A 14 12.39 22.57 -2.01
C PRO A 14 13.27 22.11 -0.84
N ASP A 15 14.57 22.04 -1.14
CA ASP A 15 15.71 22.06 -0.22
C ASP A 15 15.43 22.86 1.06
N GLN A 16 15.61 22.21 2.21
CA GLN A 16 16.04 22.91 3.41
C GLN A 16 17.52 22.59 3.63
N GLU A 17 18.39 23.54 3.27
CA GLU A 17 19.73 23.67 3.84
C GLU A 17 19.64 23.59 5.37
N PRO A 18 20.37 22.69 6.04
CA PRO A 18 20.47 22.72 7.48
C PRO A 18 21.42 23.86 7.88
N THR A 19 20.88 24.87 8.55
CA THR A 19 21.66 25.94 9.18
C THR A 19 22.55 25.37 10.28
N LYS A 20 23.84 25.58 10.09
CA LYS A 20 24.97 25.21 10.97
C LYS A 20 24.83 25.83 12.37
N PRO A 21 24.96 25.05 13.46
CA PRO A 21 25.36 25.58 14.75
C PRO A 21 26.84 25.29 15.07
N THR A 22 27.37 26.16 15.91
CA THR A 22 28.76 26.36 16.33
C THR A 22 29.42 25.15 17.02
N LYS A 23 30.74 25.05 16.81
CA LYS A 23 31.74 24.08 17.27
C LYS A 23 31.77 23.83 18.79
N ALA A 24 31.99 22.58 19.20
CA ALA A 24 32.89 22.18 20.29
C ALA A 24 33.42 20.74 20.04
N PRO A 25 34.66 20.41 20.45
CA PRO A 25 35.39 19.23 19.99
C PRO A 25 35.23 18.00 20.91
N PHE A 26 35.80 16.87 20.48
CA PHE A 26 35.99 15.57 21.19
C PHE A 26 34.85 14.56 20.95
N VAL A 27 35.06 13.28 20.59
CA VAL A 27 36.07 12.30 21.01
C VAL A 27 36.32 11.27 19.89
N GLY A 28 37.55 10.74 19.79
CA GLY A 28 38.02 9.93 18.67
C GLY A 28 37.37 8.56 18.51
N PHE A 29 37.14 8.18 17.25
CA PHE A 29 36.79 6.82 16.87
C PHE A 29 38.07 6.07 16.47
N VAL A 30 38.35 4.96 17.16
CA VAL A 30 39.46 4.05 16.87
C VAL A 30 38.98 3.03 15.83
N ALA A 31 39.71 2.90 14.74
CA ALA A 31 39.76 1.70 13.90
C ALA A 31 41.21 1.16 13.99
N PRO A 32 41.54 -0.10 13.61
CA PRO A 32 40.78 -1.03 12.76
C PRO A 32 40.76 -2.50 13.27
N VAL A 33 39.99 -3.38 12.62
CA VAL A 33 40.47 -4.75 12.40
C VAL A 33 40.00 -5.26 11.05
N GLU A 34 41.00 -5.71 10.28
CA GLU A 34 40.94 -6.28 8.96
C GLU A 34 40.15 -7.59 8.99
N GLY A 35 39.02 -7.62 8.27
CA GLY A 35 38.39 -8.86 7.83
C GLY A 35 38.54 -8.92 6.31
N ALA A 36 39.44 -9.77 5.84
CA ALA A 36 39.71 -10.01 4.43
C ALA A 36 38.43 -10.27 3.63
N PHE A 37 38.19 -9.47 2.60
CA PHE A 37 37.29 -9.84 1.52
C PHE A 37 38.09 -10.77 0.58
N PRO A 38 37.73 -12.05 0.42
CA PRO A 38 38.37 -12.86 -0.59
C PRO A 38 38.07 -12.31 -1.99
N GLU A 39 39.15 -12.30 -2.73
CA GLU A 39 39.41 -11.84 -4.08
C GLU A 39 38.68 -12.75 -5.10
N ASN A 40 37.86 -12.15 -5.96
CA ASN A 40 37.36 -12.65 -7.25
C ASN A 40 37.32 -14.16 -7.51
N GLU A 41 36.16 -14.75 -7.24
CA GLU A 41 35.68 -15.95 -7.93
C GLU A 41 34.93 -15.52 -9.19
N ALA A 42 35.46 -15.91 -10.35
CA ALA A 42 34.84 -15.68 -11.64
C ALA A 42 33.48 -16.40 -11.73
N PHE A 43 32.42 -15.66 -12.02
CA PHE A 43 31.14 -16.26 -12.42
C PHE A 43 31.34 -17.03 -13.73
N PRO A 44 30.96 -18.33 -13.82
CA PRO A 44 30.93 -19.03 -15.09
C PRO A 44 29.94 -18.34 -16.04
N PRO A 45 30.15 -18.36 -17.37
CA PRO A 45 29.19 -17.81 -18.30
C PRO A 45 27.90 -18.63 -18.19
N ALA A 46 26.88 -18.03 -17.57
CA ALA A 46 25.53 -18.56 -17.60
C ALA A 46 25.05 -18.52 -19.06
N ASP A 47 25.09 -19.70 -19.64
CA ASP A 47 24.38 -20.15 -20.81
C ASP A 47 22.90 -19.72 -20.76
N GLY A 48 22.44 -19.24 -21.92
CA GLY A 48 21.19 -18.51 -22.10
C GLY A 48 19.97 -19.10 -21.41
N GLY A 49 19.36 -18.32 -20.53
CA GLY A 49 18.04 -18.55 -19.97
C GLY A 49 17.41 -17.22 -19.63
N ASN A 50 16.43 -16.80 -20.43
CA ASN A 50 15.67 -15.57 -20.26
C ASN A 50 15.04 -15.51 -18.86
N GLY A 51 15.43 -14.55 -18.03
CA GLY A 51 14.86 -14.37 -16.70
C GLY A 51 15.14 -12.98 -16.17
N ALA A 52 14.15 -12.11 -16.33
CA ALA A 52 14.00 -10.77 -15.77
C ALA A 52 15.12 -10.26 -14.84
N ASN A 53 15.77 -9.18 -15.27
CA ASN A 53 16.60 -8.29 -14.47
C ASN A 53 15.79 -7.77 -13.27
N SER A 54 15.85 -8.50 -12.14
CA SER A 54 15.29 -8.12 -10.85
C SER A 54 16.19 -7.09 -10.17
N ALA A 55 16.30 -5.92 -10.80
CA ALA A 55 16.66 -4.68 -10.14
C ALA A 55 15.42 -3.83 -9.85
N ASN A 56 14.25 -4.47 -9.72
CA ASN A 56 13.01 -3.82 -9.34
C ASN A 56 12.84 -3.95 -7.83
N TRP A 57 13.38 -3.00 -7.07
CA TRP A 57 12.83 -2.75 -5.75
C TRP A 57 11.34 -2.43 -5.96
N PRO A 58 10.41 -3.08 -5.23
CA PRO A 58 8.99 -2.91 -5.51
C PRO A 58 8.68 -1.43 -5.33
N GLU A 59 8.17 -0.77 -6.37
CA GLU A 59 7.54 0.52 -6.20
C GLU A 59 6.43 0.32 -5.18
N ILE A 60 6.65 0.75 -3.94
CA ILE A 60 5.65 0.81 -2.87
C ILE A 60 4.71 1.98 -3.21
N GLY A 61 4.15 1.94 -4.42
CA GLY A 61 3.21 2.89 -4.98
C GLY A 61 1.83 2.27 -4.96
N ILE A 62 0.83 3.12 -4.78
CA ILE A 62 -0.58 2.74 -4.88
C ILE A 62 -0.79 2.13 -6.28
N ASP A 63 -1.13 0.84 -6.34
CA ASP A 63 -1.48 0.17 -7.58
C ASP A 63 -2.70 0.85 -8.21
N ALA A 64 -2.48 1.49 -9.36
CA ALA A 64 -3.48 2.26 -10.08
C ALA A 64 -4.65 1.39 -10.56
N ASP A 65 -4.39 0.13 -10.90
CA ASP A 65 -5.39 -0.82 -11.35
C ASP A 65 -6.28 -1.24 -10.16
N GLN A 66 -5.67 -1.50 -8.99
CA GLN A 66 -6.43 -1.73 -7.76
C GLN A 66 -7.28 -0.52 -7.38
N HIS A 67 -6.74 0.70 -7.46
CA HIS A 67 -7.50 1.91 -7.16
C HIS A 67 -8.71 2.03 -8.09
N ALA A 68 -8.53 1.86 -9.41
CA ALA A 68 -9.62 1.90 -10.38
C ALA A 68 -10.68 0.82 -10.10
N ALA A 69 -10.26 -0.42 -9.80
CA ALA A 69 -11.16 -1.52 -9.47
C ALA A 69 -11.98 -1.23 -8.20
N ARG A 70 -11.38 -0.61 -7.17
CA ARG A 70 -12.10 -0.18 -5.95
C ARG A 70 -13.14 0.90 -6.26
N VAL A 71 -12.81 1.91 -7.07
CA VAL A 71 -13.75 2.97 -7.46
C VAL A 71 -14.95 2.39 -8.19
N GLU A 72 -14.72 1.48 -9.13
CA GLU A 72 -15.80 0.81 -9.84
C GLU A 72 -16.67 -0.03 -8.89
N LEU A 73 -16.06 -0.83 -8.00
CA LEU A 73 -16.76 -1.63 -7.01
C LEU A 73 -17.68 -0.77 -6.12
N PHE A 74 -17.16 0.34 -5.59
CA PHE A 74 -17.91 1.22 -4.70
C PHE A 74 -19.06 1.92 -5.44
N THR A 75 -18.82 2.32 -6.69
CA THR A 75 -19.86 2.93 -7.54
C THR A 75 -20.98 1.92 -7.85
N ARG A 76 -20.63 0.68 -8.21
CA ARG A 76 -21.61 -0.41 -8.39
C ARG A 76 -22.42 -0.71 -7.13
N ARG A 77 -21.84 -0.45 -5.95
CA ARG A 77 -22.50 -0.58 -4.63
C ARG A 77 -23.27 0.67 -4.19
N GLY A 78 -23.39 1.67 -5.07
CA GLY A 78 -24.29 2.81 -4.90
C GLY A 78 -23.62 4.09 -4.38
N LEU A 79 -22.29 4.14 -4.28
CA LEU A 79 -21.59 5.39 -3.98
C LEU A 79 -21.55 6.29 -5.22
N ARG A 80 -21.59 7.61 -5.01
CA ARG A 80 -21.29 8.56 -6.10
C ARG A 80 -19.81 8.46 -6.44
N VAL A 81 -19.46 8.64 -7.72
CA VAL A 81 -18.08 8.50 -8.22
C VAL A 81 -17.07 9.28 -7.38
N LYS A 82 -17.36 10.54 -7.03
CA LYS A 82 -16.47 11.37 -6.20
C LYS A 82 -16.26 10.79 -4.79
N ASP A 83 -17.33 10.27 -4.18
CA ASP A 83 -17.27 9.68 -2.84
C ASP A 83 -16.52 8.33 -2.90
N ALA A 84 -16.70 7.57 -3.99
CA ALA A 84 -15.99 6.33 -4.26
C ALA A 84 -14.48 6.54 -4.48
N GLU A 85 -14.09 7.56 -5.28
CA GLU A 85 -12.69 7.97 -5.47
C GLU A 85 -12.03 8.35 -4.14
N GLN A 86 -12.69 9.19 -3.35
CA GLN A 86 -12.15 9.61 -2.06
C GLN A 86 -11.98 8.43 -1.10
N LEU A 87 -12.94 7.50 -1.09
CA LEU A 87 -12.87 6.33 -0.22
C LEU A 87 -11.81 5.31 -0.70
N ALA A 88 -11.64 5.15 -2.01
CA ALA A 88 -10.60 4.30 -2.59
C ALA A 88 -9.20 4.83 -2.27
N GLU A 89 -8.99 6.13 -2.35
CA GLU A 89 -7.74 6.78 -1.92
C GLU A 89 -7.46 6.52 -0.43
N GLN A 90 -8.47 6.69 0.44
CA GLN A 90 -8.34 6.40 1.87
C GLN A 90 -8.01 4.92 2.14
N VAL A 91 -8.52 3.99 1.35
CA VAL A 91 -8.19 2.57 1.45
C VAL A 91 -6.75 2.32 1.00
N SER A 92 -6.33 2.90 -0.11
CA SER A 92 -4.97 2.74 -0.63
C SER A 92 -3.91 3.26 0.34
N GLN A 93 -4.18 4.36 1.05
CA GLN A 93 -3.29 4.88 2.08
C GLN A 93 -3.07 3.90 3.25
N ARG A 94 -4.02 2.99 3.53
CA ARG A 94 -3.89 2.01 4.63
C ARG A 94 -2.75 1.02 4.42
N ALA A 95 -2.45 0.68 3.17
CA ALA A 95 -1.34 -0.20 2.84
C ALA A 95 0.00 0.44 3.27
N VAL A 96 0.11 1.76 3.10
CA VAL A 96 1.26 2.54 3.56
C VAL A 96 1.30 2.62 5.09
N ASP A 97 0.14 2.82 5.72
CA ASP A 97 0.03 2.94 7.18
C ASP A 97 0.11 1.59 7.91
N LEU A 98 0.27 0.47 7.19
CA LEU A 98 0.22 -0.90 7.70
C LEU A 98 -1.08 -1.20 8.49
N ASP A 99 -2.18 -0.55 8.12
CA ASP A 99 -3.49 -0.75 8.73
C ASP A 99 -4.23 -1.91 8.04
N ASP A 100 -4.47 -2.98 8.78
CA ASP A 100 -5.13 -4.19 8.32
C ASP A 100 -6.68 -4.09 8.35
N ARG A 101 -7.25 -2.97 8.80
CA ARG A 101 -8.71 -2.76 8.75
C ARG A 101 -9.21 -2.69 7.31
N ARG A 102 -10.39 -3.27 7.07
CA ARG A 102 -11.03 -3.37 5.75
C ARG A 102 -12.44 -2.79 5.79
N LEU A 103 -12.94 -2.27 4.68
CA LEU A 103 -14.33 -1.83 4.58
C LEU A 103 -15.24 -3.01 4.26
N CYS A 104 -16.46 -3.04 4.80
CA CYS A 104 -17.45 -4.03 4.36
C CYS A 104 -17.78 -3.87 2.87
N LEU A 105 -17.68 -2.63 2.33
CA LEU A 105 -17.77 -2.32 0.90
C LEU A 105 -16.76 -3.03 0.01
N GLU A 106 -15.69 -3.62 0.56
CA GLU A 106 -14.72 -4.40 -0.20
C GLU A 106 -15.03 -5.90 -0.12
N CYS A 107 -15.92 -6.31 0.79
CA CYS A 107 -16.19 -7.71 1.08
C CYS A 107 -17.13 -8.33 0.04
N ARG A 108 -16.85 -9.56 -0.39
CA ARG A 108 -17.71 -10.33 -1.29
C ARG A 108 -19.03 -10.79 -0.68
N HIS A 109 -19.10 -10.79 0.64
CA HIS A 109 -20.26 -11.25 1.39
C HIS A 109 -21.37 -10.19 1.52
N LEU A 110 -21.12 -8.97 1.04
CA LEU A 110 -22.04 -7.84 1.07
C LEU A 110 -22.97 -7.84 -0.15
N SER A 111 -24.27 -7.77 0.10
CA SER A 111 -25.32 -7.55 -0.89
C SER A 111 -26.19 -6.38 -0.46
N GLY A 112 -25.98 -5.22 -1.07
CA GLY A 112 -26.59 -3.96 -0.62
C GLY A 112 -26.16 -3.60 0.80
N LYS A 113 -27.10 -3.67 1.74
CA LYS A 113 -26.87 -3.38 3.17
C LYS A 113 -26.75 -4.63 4.03
N LEU A 114 -26.82 -5.81 3.43
CA LEU A 114 -26.83 -7.10 4.12
C LEU A 114 -25.50 -7.81 3.93
N CYS A 115 -24.86 -8.23 5.03
CA CYS A 115 -23.68 -9.08 4.96
C CYS A 115 -24.01 -10.49 5.46
N SER A 116 -23.78 -11.49 4.62
CA SER A 116 -24.05 -12.91 4.94
C SER A 116 -23.14 -13.47 6.03
N ARG A 117 -22.03 -12.79 6.34
CA ARG A 117 -21.05 -13.18 7.37
C ARG A 117 -20.94 -12.17 8.51
N ALA A 118 -21.88 -11.22 8.63
CA ALA A 118 -21.82 -10.15 9.63
C ALA A 118 -21.67 -10.65 11.09
N ALA A 119 -22.27 -11.80 11.40
CA ALA A 119 -22.19 -12.41 12.74
C ALA A 119 -20.75 -12.73 13.16
N TYR A 120 -19.86 -13.09 12.23
CA TYR A 120 -18.44 -13.33 12.53
C TYR A 120 -17.69 -12.06 12.91
N ALA A 121 -18.22 -10.89 12.54
CA ALA A 121 -17.70 -9.58 12.93
C ALA A 121 -18.40 -9.01 14.18
N GLY A 122 -19.25 -9.80 14.86
CA GLY A 122 -20.06 -9.32 15.97
C GLY A 122 -21.15 -8.32 15.56
N ALA A 123 -21.45 -8.20 14.27
CA ALA A 123 -22.45 -7.28 13.73
C ALA A 123 -23.77 -8.01 13.39
N GLY A 124 -24.88 -7.26 13.46
CA GLY A 124 -26.15 -7.71 12.91
C GLY A 124 -26.09 -7.88 11.38
N ARG A 125 -26.99 -8.68 10.80
CA ARG A 125 -27.02 -8.94 9.34
C ARG A 125 -27.12 -7.67 8.49
N VAL A 126 -27.81 -6.65 9.00
CA VAL A 126 -27.89 -5.31 8.40
C VAL A 126 -26.68 -4.51 8.90
N VAL A 127 -25.80 -4.14 7.98
CA VAL A 127 -24.50 -3.53 8.30
C VAL A 127 -24.40 -2.08 7.85
N GLU A 128 -25.50 -1.44 7.43
CA GLU A 128 -25.52 -0.09 6.82
C GLU A 128 -24.63 0.93 7.53
N ALA A 129 -24.70 1.01 8.87
CA ALA A 129 -23.92 1.95 9.67
C ALA A 129 -22.39 1.73 9.61
N ILE A 130 -21.96 0.50 9.29
CA ILE A 130 -20.53 0.11 9.27
C ILE A 130 -20.01 -0.20 7.86
N VAL A 131 -20.86 -0.11 6.82
CA VAL A 131 -20.49 -0.48 5.43
C VAL A 131 -19.26 0.30 4.95
N MET A 132 -19.18 1.59 5.30
CA MET A 132 -18.11 2.51 4.93
C MET A 132 -17.09 2.77 6.05
N VAL A 133 -17.20 2.06 7.19
CA VAL A 133 -16.30 2.25 8.33
C VAL A 133 -15.22 1.17 8.29
N PRO A 134 -13.92 1.49 8.48
CA PRO A 134 -12.86 0.49 8.56
C PRO A 134 -13.06 -0.43 9.78
N GLN A 135 -13.13 -1.74 9.54
CA GLN A 135 -13.33 -2.74 10.59
C GLN A 135 -12.31 -3.88 10.45
N ARG A 136 -12.00 -4.54 11.56
CA ARG A 136 -11.37 -5.88 11.51
C ARG A 136 -12.49 -6.92 11.50
N CYS A 137 -12.56 -7.71 10.43
CA CYS A 137 -13.59 -8.74 10.28
C CYS A 137 -12.90 -10.07 9.95
N PRO A 138 -12.99 -11.09 10.82
CA PRO A 138 -12.31 -12.37 10.60
C PRO A 138 -12.91 -13.19 9.45
N ALA A 139 -14.13 -12.86 9.02
CA ALA A 139 -14.78 -13.47 7.85
C ALA A 139 -14.69 -12.59 6.59
N PHE A 140 -13.84 -11.56 6.59
CA PHE A 140 -13.62 -10.72 5.43
C PHE A 140 -13.03 -11.54 4.29
N ARG A 141 -13.53 -11.30 3.07
CA ARG A 141 -12.94 -11.81 1.84
C ARG A 141 -13.18 -10.78 0.75
N ALA A 142 -12.11 -10.29 0.14
CA ALA A 142 -12.18 -9.24 -0.86
C ALA A 142 -12.98 -9.71 -2.09
N GLU A 143 -13.76 -8.80 -2.67
CA GLU A 143 -14.47 -9.02 -3.94
C GLU A 143 -13.49 -8.96 -5.12
N VAL A 144 -12.56 -8.01 -5.08
CA VAL A 144 -11.44 -7.93 -6.01
C VAL A 144 -10.27 -8.58 -5.31
N SER A 145 -9.77 -9.70 -5.85
CA SER A 145 -8.64 -10.44 -5.29
C SER A 145 -7.38 -9.59 -5.33
N ASP A 146 -6.67 -9.49 -4.19
CA ASP A 146 -5.30 -8.97 -4.13
C ASP A 146 -4.33 -9.84 -4.97
N GLU A 147 -4.70 -11.09 -5.27
CA GLU A 147 -3.89 -12.09 -6.01
C GLU A 147 -3.84 -11.90 -7.54
N LEU A 148 -4.16 -10.72 -8.07
CA LEU A 148 -3.88 -10.42 -9.48
C LEU A 148 -2.43 -9.98 -9.73
N PHE A 149 -1.54 -10.03 -8.72
CA PHE A 149 -0.10 -9.76 -8.84
C PHE A 149 0.73 -10.63 -7.89
#